data_AF-A0AAD6UGE2-F1
#
_entry.id   AF-A0AAD6UGE2-F1
#
_cell.length_a   1.000
_cell.length_b   1.000
_cell.length_c   1.000
_cell.angle_alpha   90.00
_cell.angle_beta   90.00
_cell.angle_gamma   90.00
#
_symmetry.space_group_name_H-M   'P 1'
#
loop_
_entity.id
_entity.type
_entity.pdbx_description
1 polymer ?
#
loop_
_entity_poly.entity_id
_entity_poly.type
_entity_poly.pdbx_seq_one_letter_code
_entity_poly.pdbx_strand_id
1 'polypeptide(L)'
;MLEKIQGIVEGIGLSTPPATPTAKSRSAPARIEAPLSAGRPVSPVPPSPLPLGPSRIPETKSLDDALEYWEHGSPQKGLNIPLKNWSTQFKSAEYASEAVKLGNIRFVCEEFQVRFGGDHVAFEAKFPGMRNKFTMLMKAIRVERKLRGETKSRRTRK
;
A
#
# COMPACT_ATOMS: atom_id res chain seq x y z
N MET A 1 -35.85 21.65 25.42
CA MET A 1 -34.84 22.07 26.41
C MET A 1 -33.49 22.02 25.70
N LEU A 2 -32.92 23.19 25.42
CA LEU A 2 -31.58 23.31 24.84
C LEU A 2 -30.57 23.36 25.98
N GLU A 3 -29.66 22.39 26.06
CA GLU A 3 -28.45 22.55 26.86
C GLU A 3 -27.25 22.78 25.93
N LYS A 4 -26.70 23.98 26.07
CA LYS A 4 -25.42 24.43 25.53
C LYS A 4 -24.31 23.81 26.36
N ILE A 5 -23.34 23.16 25.73
CA ILE A 5 -22.04 22.90 26.34
C ILE A 5 -20.99 23.66 25.51
N GLN A 6 -20.62 24.83 26.02
CA GLN A 6 -19.37 25.51 25.70
C GLN A 6 -18.32 25.03 26.69
N GLY A 7 -17.17 24.59 26.18
CA GLY A 7 -16.02 24.18 26.98
C GLY A 7 -14.73 24.37 26.19
N ILE A 8 -14.19 25.58 26.29
CA ILE A 8 -12.83 25.99 25.89
C ILE A 8 -11.84 25.38 26.89
N VAL A 9 -10.65 24.94 26.45
CA VAL A 9 -9.36 25.23 27.12
C VAL A 9 -8.22 24.85 26.18
N GLU A 10 -7.30 25.80 26.08
CA GLU A 10 -6.06 25.81 25.31
C GLU A 10 -5.02 24.84 25.87
N GLY A 11 -4.10 24.38 25.01
CA GLY A 11 -3.01 23.49 25.41
C GLY A 11 -1.88 23.49 24.39
N ILE A 12 -1.30 24.67 24.16
CA ILE A 12 -0.05 24.87 23.42
C ILE A 12 1.10 24.20 24.19
N GLY A 13 1.78 23.26 23.54
CA GLY A 13 2.99 22.61 24.05
C GLY A 13 4.02 22.41 22.94
N LEU A 14 4.66 23.51 22.51
CA LEU A 14 5.91 23.45 21.74
C LEU A 14 7.02 22.91 22.65
N SER A 15 7.61 21.77 22.29
CA SER A 15 8.90 21.36 22.82
C SER A 15 9.71 20.64 21.75
N THR A 16 10.61 21.38 21.10
CA THR A 16 11.82 20.86 20.46
C THR A 16 12.98 20.97 21.44
N PRO A 17 13.89 19.99 21.45
CA PRO A 17 15.25 20.36 21.01
C PRO A 17 15.91 19.31 20.06
N PRO A 18 16.90 19.75 19.25
CA PRO A 18 17.69 18.90 18.36
C PRO A 18 18.96 18.37 19.07
N ALA A 19 19.39 17.15 18.72
CA ALA A 19 20.76 16.72 19.00
C ALA A 19 21.25 15.72 17.94
N THR A 20 22.24 16.18 17.18
CA THR A 20 23.03 15.40 16.22
C THR A 20 24.25 14.83 16.95
N PRO A 21 24.55 13.53 16.83
CA PRO A 21 25.91 13.04 17.08
C PRO A 21 26.66 12.87 15.76
N THR A 22 27.56 13.82 15.48
CA THR A 22 28.71 13.62 14.58
C THR A 22 29.73 12.74 15.31
N ALA A 23 30.05 11.58 14.76
CA ALA A 23 31.24 10.83 15.14
C ALA A 23 32.02 10.40 13.89
N LYS A 24 33.29 10.80 13.88
CA LYS A 24 34.28 10.76 12.82
C LYS A 24 35.40 9.84 13.28
N SER A 25 35.70 8.76 12.58
CA SER A 25 36.99 8.04 12.69
C SER A 25 36.99 6.82 11.77
N ARG A 26 38.09 6.34 11.21
CA ARG A 26 39.38 6.89 10.76
C ARG A 26 40.00 5.73 9.96
N SER A 27 40.76 6.07 8.94
CA SER A 27 41.41 5.20 7.96
C SER A 27 42.12 3.95 8.49
N ALA A 28 42.15 2.90 7.66
CA ALA A 28 43.24 1.92 7.62
C ALA A 28 43.55 1.56 6.15
N PRO A 29 44.82 1.68 5.70
CA PRO A 29 45.29 1.10 4.45
C PRO A 29 46.37 0.01 4.69
N ALA A 30 46.24 -1.14 4.04
CA ALA A 30 47.34 -2.05 3.64
C ALA A 30 46.70 -3.21 2.82
N ARG A 31 46.95 -3.36 1.50
CA ARG A 31 48.09 -4.08 0.87
C ARG A 31 48.11 -5.56 1.34
N ILE A 32 47.96 -6.59 0.50
CA ILE A 32 48.89 -7.07 -0.55
C ILE A 32 48.19 -8.19 -1.36
N GLU A 33 48.31 -8.08 -2.69
CA GLU A 33 48.53 -9.09 -3.76
C GLU A 33 47.70 -10.37 -3.95
N ALA A 34 47.62 -10.70 -5.24
CA ALA A 34 46.80 -11.70 -5.92
C ALA A 34 47.27 -13.16 -5.75
N PRO A 35 46.48 -14.12 -6.26
CA PRO A 35 46.92 -14.72 -7.52
C PRO A 35 45.82 -14.81 -8.59
N LEU A 36 46.30 -14.61 -9.82
CA LEU A 36 45.65 -14.89 -11.09
C LEU A 36 44.99 -16.27 -11.09
N SER A 37 43.68 -16.31 -11.29
CA SER A 37 43.00 -17.53 -11.72
C SER A 37 42.38 -17.26 -13.09
N ALA A 38 42.83 -18.07 -14.04
CA ALA A 38 42.63 -17.94 -15.47
C ALA A 38 41.14 -17.81 -15.83
N GLY A 39 40.88 -16.85 -16.73
CA GLY A 39 39.56 -16.47 -17.19
C GLY A 39 38.78 -17.63 -17.79
N ARG A 40 37.54 -17.76 -17.32
CA ARG A 40 36.45 -18.24 -18.17
C ARG A 40 35.79 -16.99 -18.74
N PRO A 41 35.74 -16.79 -20.06
CA PRO A 41 34.94 -15.71 -20.65
C PRO A 41 33.48 -16.02 -20.36
N VAL A 42 32.96 -15.49 -19.25
CA VAL A 42 31.53 -15.38 -19.05
C VAL A 42 31.06 -14.38 -20.09
N SER A 43 30.45 -14.88 -21.16
CA SER A 43 29.74 -14.03 -22.12
C SER A 43 28.92 -13.01 -21.32
N PRO A 44 29.02 -11.71 -21.62
CA PRO A 44 28.13 -10.73 -21.01
C PRO A 44 26.71 -11.16 -21.39
N VAL A 45 25.98 -11.71 -20.42
CA VAL A 45 24.55 -11.94 -20.57
C VAL A 45 23.98 -10.55 -20.90
N PRO A 46 23.39 -10.34 -22.09
CA PRO A 46 22.78 -9.07 -22.38
C PRO A 46 21.74 -8.81 -21.29
N PRO A 47 21.67 -7.60 -20.71
CA PRO A 47 20.62 -7.29 -19.75
C PRO A 47 19.30 -7.60 -20.45
N SER A 48 18.62 -8.66 -19.99
CA SER A 48 17.30 -9.01 -20.50
C SER A 48 16.48 -7.73 -20.43
N PRO A 49 15.90 -7.25 -21.56
CA PRO A 49 15.07 -6.07 -21.54
C PRO A 49 14.03 -6.29 -20.45
N LEU A 50 14.13 -5.55 -19.35
CA LEU A 50 13.08 -5.55 -18.34
C LEU A 50 11.80 -5.24 -19.12
N PRO A 51 10.75 -6.06 -19.00
CA PRO A 51 9.53 -5.81 -19.74
C PRO A 51 9.11 -4.37 -19.42
N LEU A 52 9.21 -3.49 -20.41
CA LEU A 52 8.75 -2.10 -20.40
C LEU A 52 7.21 -2.03 -20.35
N GLY A 53 6.57 -3.08 -19.85
CA GLY A 53 5.16 -3.08 -19.54
C GLY A 53 4.94 -2.37 -18.22
N PRO A 54 3.78 -1.74 -18.02
CA PRO A 54 3.45 -1.16 -16.73
C PRO A 54 3.48 -2.25 -15.66
N SER A 55 3.86 -1.85 -14.44
CA SER A 55 3.75 -2.71 -13.26
C SER A 55 2.39 -3.38 -13.25
N ARG A 56 2.34 -4.69 -13.00
CA ARG A 56 1.09 -5.43 -12.80
C ARG A 56 0.78 -5.47 -11.31
N ILE A 57 -0.49 -5.39 -10.95
CA ILE A 57 -0.90 -5.51 -9.55
C ILE A 57 -0.83 -6.99 -9.16
N PRO A 58 -0.01 -7.34 -8.15
CA PRO A 58 0.09 -8.71 -7.68
C PRO A 58 -1.24 -9.23 -7.13
N GLU A 59 -1.36 -10.55 -6.99
CA GLU A 59 -2.52 -11.13 -6.33
C GLU A 59 -2.59 -10.65 -4.88
N THR A 60 -3.77 -10.21 -4.45
CA THR A 60 -4.04 -9.70 -3.11
C THR A 60 -4.84 -10.75 -2.34
N LYS A 61 -4.24 -11.36 -1.31
CA LYS A 61 -4.85 -12.46 -0.55
C LYS A 61 -5.38 -11.97 0.80
N SER A 62 -4.72 -10.97 1.37
CA SER A 62 -5.03 -10.41 2.68
C SER A 62 -5.30 -8.90 2.64
N LEU A 63 -5.84 -8.37 3.73
CA LEU A 63 -5.92 -6.92 3.97
C LEU A 63 -4.52 -6.30 4.03
N ASP A 64 -3.56 -6.97 4.66
CA ASP A 64 -2.18 -6.47 4.79
C ASP A 64 -1.51 -6.30 3.44
N ASP A 65 -1.64 -7.28 2.52
CA ASP A 65 -1.17 -7.14 1.15
C ASP A 65 -1.79 -5.91 0.48
N ALA A 66 -3.10 -5.70 0.67
CA ALA A 66 -3.82 -4.58 0.06
C ALA A 66 -3.29 -3.24 0.57
N LEU A 67 -3.06 -3.13 1.88
CA LEU A 67 -2.51 -1.93 2.52
C LEU A 67 -1.05 -1.69 2.13
N GLU A 68 -0.23 -2.74 2.08
CA GLU A 68 1.16 -2.68 1.62
C GLU A 68 1.23 -2.13 0.19
N TYR A 69 0.46 -2.73 -0.72
CA TYR A 69 0.41 -2.30 -2.12
C TYR A 69 -0.13 -0.88 -2.28
N TRP A 70 -1.10 -0.48 -1.45
CA TRP A 70 -1.71 0.84 -1.50
C TRP A 70 -0.75 1.95 -1.05
N GLU A 71 -0.08 1.76 0.07
CA GLU A 71 0.75 2.78 0.71
C GLU A 71 2.19 2.81 0.19
N HIS A 72 2.80 1.64 0.05
CA HIS A 72 4.24 1.49 -0.21
C HIS A 72 4.53 0.89 -1.59
N GLY A 73 3.60 0.11 -2.15
CA GLY A 73 3.88 -0.78 -3.26
C GLY A 73 4.57 -2.06 -2.76
N SER A 74 5.07 -2.88 -3.69
CA SER A 74 5.84 -4.10 -3.38
C SER A 74 6.85 -4.38 -4.49
N PRO A 75 8.07 -3.81 -4.41
CA PRO A 75 9.10 -3.99 -5.44
C PRO A 75 9.46 -5.45 -5.69
N GLN A 76 9.42 -6.28 -4.64
CA GLN A 76 9.68 -7.72 -4.73
C GLN A 76 8.68 -8.45 -5.66
N LYS A 77 7.46 -7.92 -5.77
CA LYS A 77 6.40 -8.45 -6.63
C LYS A 77 6.24 -7.65 -7.93
N GLY A 78 7.18 -6.74 -8.23
CA GLY A 78 7.16 -5.90 -9.44
C GLY A 78 6.25 -4.68 -9.36
N LEU A 79 5.78 -4.30 -8.16
CA LEU A 79 4.95 -3.12 -7.92
C LEU A 79 5.81 -2.00 -7.32
N ASN A 80 6.49 -1.21 -8.14
CA ASN A 80 7.43 -0.20 -7.65
C ASN A 80 6.76 1.11 -7.20
N ILE A 81 5.57 1.39 -7.71
CA ILE A 81 4.84 2.62 -7.44
C ILE A 81 3.63 2.25 -6.55
N PRO A 82 3.41 2.95 -5.41
CA PRO A 82 2.22 2.77 -4.58
C PRO A 82 0.92 2.96 -5.37
N LEU A 83 -0.08 2.11 -5.15
CA LEU A 83 -1.32 2.14 -5.94
C LEU A 83 -2.12 3.44 -5.78
N LYS A 84 -1.98 4.15 -4.66
CA LYS A 84 -2.62 5.47 -4.47
C LYS A 84 -2.14 6.51 -5.49
N ASN A 85 -0.93 6.34 -6.03
CA ASN A 85 -0.32 7.26 -7.01
C ASN A 85 -0.55 6.82 -8.47
N TRP A 86 -1.20 5.69 -8.71
CA TRP A 86 -1.37 5.14 -10.06
C TRP A 86 -2.35 5.91 -10.93
N SER A 87 -3.29 6.66 -10.33
CA SER A 87 -4.34 7.38 -11.06
C SER A 87 -3.81 8.33 -12.14
N THR A 88 -2.58 8.84 -11.98
CA THR A 88 -1.93 9.76 -12.94
C THR A 88 -1.24 9.04 -14.09
N GLN A 89 -0.75 7.81 -13.87
CA GLN A 89 0.10 7.09 -14.83
C GLN A 89 -0.61 5.94 -15.53
N PHE A 90 -1.74 5.49 -14.99
CA PHE A 90 -2.40 4.27 -15.43
C PHE A 90 -3.59 4.56 -16.35
N LYS A 91 -3.48 4.15 -17.62
CA LYS A 91 -4.57 4.22 -18.59
C LYS A 91 -5.50 3.02 -18.43
N SER A 92 -6.64 3.22 -17.76
CA SER A 92 -7.60 2.15 -17.48
C SER A 92 -8.12 1.41 -18.72
N ALA A 93 -8.21 2.09 -19.87
CA ALA A 93 -8.65 1.49 -21.13
C ALA A 93 -7.69 0.42 -21.67
N GLU A 94 -6.38 0.57 -21.42
CA GLU A 94 -5.36 -0.37 -21.87
C GLU A 94 -5.24 -1.58 -20.93
N TYR A 95 -5.70 -1.46 -19.68
CA TYR A 95 -5.48 -2.45 -18.62
C TYR A 95 -6.74 -2.70 -17.78
N ALA A 96 -7.82 -3.13 -18.43
CA ALA A 96 -9.12 -3.30 -17.79
C ALA A 96 -9.11 -4.22 -16.54
N SER A 97 -8.37 -5.32 -16.58
CA SER A 97 -8.25 -6.25 -15.44
C SER A 97 -7.56 -5.63 -14.23
N GLU A 98 -6.49 -4.87 -14.47
CA GLU A 98 -5.73 -4.16 -13.42
C GLU A 98 -6.55 -2.98 -12.87
N ALA A 99 -7.35 -2.32 -13.71
CA ALA A 99 -8.29 -1.29 -13.25
C ALA A 99 -9.31 -1.85 -12.24
N VAL A 100 -9.82 -3.07 -12.48
CA VAL A 100 -10.72 -3.75 -11.54
C VAL A 100 -10.02 -4.09 -10.23
N LYS A 101 -8.78 -4.61 -10.28
CA LYS A 101 -7.98 -4.89 -9.08
C LYS A 101 -7.72 -3.63 -8.26
N LEU A 102 -7.27 -2.55 -8.92
CA LEU A 102 -7.03 -1.26 -8.29
C LEU A 102 -8.31 -0.73 -7.62
N GLY A 103 -9.45 -0.79 -8.31
CA GLY A 103 -10.73 -0.38 -7.75
C GLY A 103 -11.13 -1.19 -6.52
N ASN A 104 -10.87 -2.50 -6.52
CA ASN A 104 -11.15 -3.37 -5.37
C ASN A 104 -10.23 -3.07 -4.18
N ILE A 105 -8.93 -2.90 -4.40
CA ILE A 105 -7.96 -2.56 -3.35
C ILE A 105 -8.28 -1.19 -2.75
N ARG A 106 -8.48 -0.19 -3.62
CA ARG A 106 -8.89 1.16 -3.22
C ARG A 106 -10.15 1.13 -2.35
N PHE A 107 -11.17 0.39 -2.78
CA PHE A 107 -12.43 0.27 -2.04
C PHE A 107 -12.24 -0.25 -0.61
N VAL A 108 -11.39 -1.27 -0.42
CA VAL A 108 -11.12 -1.83 0.91
C VAL A 108 -10.25 -0.88 1.74
N CYS A 109 -9.20 -0.31 1.15
CA CYS A 109 -8.27 0.59 1.86
C CYS A 109 -8.96 1.88 2.30
N GLU A 110 -9.78 2.49 1.43
CA GLU A 110 -10.55 3.68 1.78
C GLU A 110 -11.57 3.37 2.88
N GLU A 111 -12.26 2.23 2.84
CA GLU A 111 -13.17 1.86 3.94
C GLU A 111 -12.39 1.71 5.26
N PHE A 112 -11.26 1.03 5.25
CA PHE A 112 -10.41 0.85 6.43
C PHE A 112 -9.92 2.18 7.00
N GLN A 113 -9.39 3.06 6.16
CA GLN A 113 -8.85 4.36 6.58
C GLN A 113 -9.97 5.32 7.00
N VAL A 114 -11.03 5.47 6.21
CA VAL A 114 -12.07 6.48 6.44
C VAL A 114 -13.03 6.07 7.57
N ARG A 115 -13.42 4.79 7.65
CA ARG A 115 -14.41 4.34 8.66
C ARG A 115 -13.78 3.91 9.97
N PHE A 116 -12.61 3.29 9.91
CA PHE A 116 -11.95 2.71 11.09
C PHE A 116 -10.68 3.47 11.49
N GLY A 117 -10.33 4.56 10.79
CA GLY A 117 -9.15 5.35 11.12
C GLY A 117 -7.83 4.60 10.95
N GLY A 118 -7.83 3.47 10.23
CA GLY A 118 -6.68 2.57 10.19
C GLY A 118 -6.51 1.67 11.42
N ASP A 119 -7.50 1.60 12.32
CA ASP A 119 -7.45 0.72 13.49
C ASP A 119 -7.84 -0.73 13.12
N HIS A 120 -6.83 -1.61 13.16
CA HIS A 120 -7.01 -3.04 12.92
C HIS A 120 -7.93 -3.72 13.93
N VAL A 121 -7.94 -3.28 15.19
CA VAL A 121 -8.74 -3.92 16.24
C VAL A 121 -10.22 -3.64 16.02
N ALA A 122 -10.57 -2.37 15.77
CA ALA A 122 -11.93 -1.98 15.44
C ALA A 122 -12.43 -2.65 14.15
N PHE A 123 -11.54 -2.77 13.15
CA PHE A 123 -11.88 -3.43 11.89
C PHE A 123 -12.13 -4.94 12.06
N GLU A 124 -11.25 -5.64 12.79
CA GLU A 124 -11.38 -7.08 13.07
C GLU A 124 -12.63 -7.38 13.91
N ALA A 125 -12.97 -6.51 14.88
CA ALA A 125 -14.18 -6.64 15.66
C ALA A 125 -15.45 -6.60 14.78
N LYS A 126 -15.43 -5.83 13.70
CA LYS A 126 -16.55 -5.73 12.75
C LYS A 126 -16.56 -6.86 11.71
N PHE A 127 -15.38 -7.30 11.26
CA PHE A 127 -15.21 -8.33 10.22
C PHE A 127 -14.31 -9.49 10.71
N PRO A 128 -14.77 -10.29 11.68
CA PRO A 128 -13.93 -11.28 12.35
C PRO A 128 -13.47 -12.39 11.39
N GLY A 129 -12.18 -12.71 11.42
CA GLY A 129 -11.56 -13.79 10.63
C GLY A 129 -11.48 -13.50 9.13
N MET A 130 -11.73 -12.26 8.70
CA MET A 130 -11.76 -11.89 7.27
C MET A 130 -10.46 -11.28 6.77
N ARG A 131 -9.50 -10.97 7.67
CA ARG A 131 -8.20 -10.35 7.33
C ARG A 131 -7.43 -11.08 6.23
N ASN A 132 -7.47 -12.42 6.23
CA ASN A 132 -6.74 -13.27 5.28
C ASN A 132 -7.60 -13.74 4.09
N LYS A 133 -8.79 -13.16 3.90
CA LYS A 133 -9.76 -13.57 2.88
C LYS A 133 -10.26 -12.36 2.11
N PHE A 134 -9.37 -11.72 1.35
CA PHE A 134 -9.64 -10.44 0.68
C PHE A 134 -10.98 -10.39 -0.09
N THR A 135 -11.29 -11.42 -0.88
CA THR A 135 -12.56 -11.50 -1.62
C THR A 135 -13.79 -11.57 -0.71
N MET A 136 -13.72 -12.30 0.41
CA MET A 136 -14.82 -12.37 1.38
C MET A 136 -14.97 -11.05 2.12
N LEU A 137 -13.86 -10.43 2.50
CA LEU A 137 -13.83 -9.12 3.14
C LEU A 137 -14.51 -8.05 2.27
N MET A 138 -14.13 -7.96 1.00
CA MET A 138 -14.74 -7.03 0.04
C MET A 138 -16.26 -7.25 -0.08
N LYS A 139 -16.72 -8.51 -0.12
CA LYS A 139 -18.16 -8.83 -0.15
C LYS A 139 -18.86 -8.36 1.13
N ALA A 140 -18.27 -8.60 2.30
CA ALA A 140 -18.82 -8.16 3.58
C ALA A 140 -18.95 -6.63 3.66
N ILE A 141 -17.92 -5.89 3.25
CA ILE A 141 -17.97 -4.42 3.19
C ILE A 141 -19.07 -3.94 2.23
N ARG A 142 -19.24 -4.58 1.07
CA ARG A 142 -20.33 -4.23 0.13
C ARG A 142 -21.72 -4.47 0.72
N VAL A 143 -21.91 -5.54 1.51
CA VAL A 143 -23.16 -5.79 2.22
C VAL A 143 -23.41 -4.68 3.24
N GLU A 144 -22.39 -4.33 4.03
CA GLU A 144 -22.51 -3.27 5.04
C GLU A 144 -22.85 -1.91 4.40
N ARG A 145 -22.18 -1.54 3.30
CA ARG A 145 -22.52 -0.31 2.54
C ARG A 145 -23.95 -0.29 2.02
N LYS A 146 -24.49 -1.45 1.63
CA LYS A 146 -25.90 -1.57 1.22
C LYS A 146 -26.85 -1.38 2.40
N LEU A 147 -26.55 -1.98 3.56
CA LEU A 147 -27.34 -1.81 4.78
C LEU A 147 -27.39 -0.34 5.23
N ARG A 148 -26.30 0.39 5.03
CA ARG A 148 -26.22 1.84 5.30
C ARG A 148 -26.92 2.72 4.26
N GLY A 149 -27.40 2.14 3.15
CA GLY A 149 -28.05 2.89 2.07
C GLY A 149 -27.11 3.69 1.17
N GLU A 150 -25.78 3.48 1.28
CA GLU A 150 -24.78 4.19 0.46
C GLU A 150 -24.76 3.69 -0.99
N THR A 151 -25.18 2.45 -1.21
CA THR A 151 -25.16 1.83 -2.55
C THR A 151 -26.57 1.72 -3.10
N LYS A 152 -26.89 2.53 -4.12
CA LYS A 152 -28.13 2.34 -4.90
C LYS A 152 -27.97 1.12 -5.80
N SER A 153 -28.92 0.18 -5.74
CA SER A 153 -28.98 -0.92 -6.70
C SER A 153 -29.13 -0.35 -8.11
N ARG A 154 -28.23 -0.71 -9.03
CA ARG A 154 -28.40 -0.38 -10.45
C ARG A 154 -29.69 -1.05 -10.92
N ARG A 155 -30.66 -0.27 -11.42
CA ARG A 155 -31.83 -0.83 -12.10
C ARG A 155 -31.36 -1.62 -13.30
N THR A 156 -31.58 -2.92 -13.30
CA THR A 156 -31.37 -3.75 -14.48
C THR A 156 -32.44 -3.36 -15.49
N ARG A 157 -32.04 -2.87 -16.68
CA ARG A 157 -32.99 -2.75 -17.80
C ARG A 157 -33.38 -4.17 -18.20
N LYS A 158 -34.68 -4.47 -18.14
CA LYS A 158 -35.28 -5.65 -18.76
C LYS A 158 -35.30 -5.47 -20.27
#